data_AF-A0A3Q2DPT2-F1
#
_entry.id   AF-A0A3Q2DPT2-F1
#
_cell.length_a   1.000
_cell.length_b   1.000
_cell.length_c   1.000
_cell.angle_alpha   90.00
_cell.angle_beta   90.00
_cell.angle_gamma   90.00
#
_symmetry.space_group_name_H-M   'P 1'
#
loop_
_entity.id
_entity.type
_entity.pdbx_description
1 polymer ?
#
loop_
_entity_poly.entity_id
_entity_poly.type
_entity_poly.pdbx_seq_one_letter_code
_entity_poly.pdbx_strand_id
1 'polypeptide(L)'
;KPRGLHGGGTSEPAAEASSSSIPDYEYVNVNTTAFHIGSFREEWLKRLKPEQISFQQKDQDTFEANFAAEMGLEEETMAELRSVCSVDSLRCYSEDQQPDPEVLPSEPTLKTLM
;
A
#
# COMPACT_ATOMS: atom_id res chain seq x y z
N LYS A 1 -55.13 43.18 22.66
CA LYS A 1 -54.16 43.80 21.73
C LYS A 1 -53.52 44.99 22.43
N PRO A 2 -52.20 45.29 22.28
CA PRO A 2 -51.16 44.66 21.44
C PRO A 2 -50.15 43.86 22.29
N ARG A 3 -49.45 42.81 21.83
CA ARG A 3 -48.57 42.57 20.64
C ARG A 3 -47.12 42.98 20.92
N GLY A 4 -46.27 41.97 21.09
CA GLY A 4 -44.81 42.04 21.01
C GLY A 4 -44.25 40.65 20.71
N LEU A 5 -44.15 40.31 19.42
CA LEU A 5 -43.29 39.23 18.92
C LEU A 5 -41.82 39.69 18.96
N HIS A 6 -40.91 38.72 18.93
CA HIS A 6 -39.49 38.65 18.51
C HIS A 6 -38.82 37.75 19.56
N GLY A 7 -38.46 36.49 19.31
CA GLY A 7 -37.87 35.91 18.09
C GLY A 7 -36.36 35.88 18.27
N GLY A 8 -35.76 34.69 18.30
CA GLY A 8 -34.31 34.52 18.22
C GLY A 8 -33.76 33.56 19.25
N GLY A 9 -33.66 32.29 18.89
CA GLY A 9 -33.00 31.27 19.68
C GLY A 9 -31.52 31.60 19.89
N THR A 10 -31.06 31.33 21.10
CA THR A 10 -29.65 31.18 21.43
C THR A 10 -29.12 29.96 20.69
N SER A 11 -28.53 30.17 19.52
CA SER A 11 -27.62 29.20 18.92
C SER A 11 -26.21 29.71 19.17
N GLU A 12 -25.57 29.14 20.20
CA GLU A 12 -24.12 29.02 20.26
C GLU A 12 -23.62 28.58 18.87
N PRO A 13 -22.57 29.19 18.30
CA PRO A 13 -21.88 28.56 17.20
C PRO A 13 -21.28 27.27 17.77
N ALA A 14 -21.88 26.14 17.40
CA ALA A 14 -21.28 24.83 17.59
C ALA A 14 -19.90 24.88 16.94
N ALA A 15 -18.88 25.01 17.78
CA ALA A 15 -17.49 24.91 17.39
C ALA A 15 -17.38 23.63 16.57
N GLU A 16 -16.87 23.81 15.36
CA GLU A 16 -16.66 22.77 14.37
C GLU A 16 -16.10 21.53 15.07
N ALA A 17 -16.90 20.46 15.08
CA ALA A 17 -16.41 19.14 15.40
C ALA A 17 -15.45 18.76 14.27
N SER A 18 -14.24 19.27 14.37
CA SER A 18 -13.06 18.73 13.75
C SER A 18 -12.94 17.32 14.31
N SER A 19 -13.57 16.37 13.61
CA SER A 19 -13.31 14.95 13.77
C SER A 19 -11.87 14.72 13.31
N SER A 20 -10.94 15.15 14.16
CA SER A 20 -9.52 15.02 13.95
C SER A 20 -9.24 13.53 13.89
N SER A 21 -8.99 13.03 12.68
CA SER A 21 -8.51 11.66 12.45
C SER A 21 -7.09 11.44 13.02
N ILE A 22 -6.63 12.34 13.88
CA ILE A 22 -5.29 12.40 14.43
C ILE A 22 -5.37 11.88 15.86
N PRO A 23 -4.72 10.75 16.17
CA PRO A 23 -4.66 10.23 17.53
C PRO A 23 -4.02 11.22 18.50
N ASP A 24 -4.51 11.26 19.74
CA ASP A 24 -4.12 12.23 20.79
C ASP A 24 -2.63 12.18 21.21
N TYR A 25 -1.87 11.18 20.75
CA TYR A 25 -0.44 11.06 21.05
C TYR A 25 0.47 11.80 20.06
N GLU A 26 -0.05 12.32 18.94
CA GLU A 26 0.75 13.06 17.97
C GLU A 26 0.73 14.56 18.26
N TYR A 27 1.88 15.10 18.68
CA TYR A 27 2.08 16.54 18.73
C TYR A 27 2.20 17.08 17.29
N VAL A 28 1.09 17.60 16.77
CA VAL A 28 1.03 18.25 15.45
C VAL A 28 2.08 19.35 15.38
N ASN A 29 2.84 19.37 14.30
CA ASN A 29 3.85 20.39 13.98
C ASN A 29 5.09 20.40 14.90
N VAL A 30 5.30 19.34 15.69
CA VAL A 30 6.56 19.11 16.43
C VAL A 30 7.41 18.07 15.72
N ASN A 31 6.82 16.93 15.36
CA ASN A 31 7.50 15.83 14.65
C ASN A 31 6.83 15.47 13.31
N THR A 32 5.58 15.86 13.11
CA THR A 32 4.79 15.56 11.90
C THR A 32 4.05 16.82 11.42
N THR A 33 4.11 17.11 10.12
CA THR A 33 3.31 18.18 9.50
C THR A 33 2.09 17.55 8.85
N ALA A 34 0.90 18.06 9.18
CA ALA A 34 -0.32 17.63 8.50
C ALA A 34 -0.27 18.06 7.03
N PHE A 35 -0.60 17.15 6.12
CA PHE A 35 -0.73 17.44 4.69
C PHE A 35 -2.00 16.81 4.11
N HIS A 36 -2.52 17.42 3.04
CA HIS A 36 -3.70 16.92 2.37
C HIS A 36 -3.34 15.74 1.45
N ILE A 37 -3.93 14.57 1.71
CA ILE A 37 -3.67 13.35 0.94
C ILE A 37 -3.97 13.51 -0.56
N GLY A 38 -4.95 14.35 -0.92
CA GLY A 38 -5.27 14.64 -2.32
C GLY A 38 -4.14 15.39 -3.04
N SER A 39 -3.47 16.32 -2.35
CA SER A 39 -2.33 17.05 -2.93
C SER A 39 -1.13 16.13 -3.16
N PHE A 40 -0.92 15.18 -2.25
CA PHE A 40 0.09 14.14 -2.43
C PHE A 40 -0.23 13.22 -3.61
N ARG A 41 -1.48 12.78 -3.75
CA ARG A 41 -1.95 12.02 -4.93
C ARG A 41 -1.69 12.78 -6.22
N GLU A 42 -2.04 14.06 -6.30
CA GLU A 42 -1.82 14.88 -7.49
C GLU A 42 -0.34 14.99 -7.84
N GLU A 43 0.53 15.22 -6.86
CA GLU A 43 1.97 15.28 -7.08
C GLU A 43 2.56 13.93 -7.53
N TRP A 44 2.04 12.81 -7.03
CA TRP A 44 2.38 11.47 -7.52
C TRP A 44 1.94 11.25 -8.97
N LEU A 45 0.69 11.58 -9.31
CA LEU A 45 0.17 11.43 -10.68
C LEU A 45 0.89 12.32 -11.70
N LYS A 46 1.48 13.45 -11.29
CA LYS A 46 2.30 14.31 -12.17
C LYS A 46 3.66 13.69 -12.51
N ARG A 47 4.20 12.82 -11.65
CA ARG A 47 5.57 12.27 -11.80
C ARG A 47 5.57 10.83 -12.27
N LEU A 48 4.58 10.05 -11.85
CA LEU A 48 4.48 8.64 -12.18
C LEU A 48 3.81 8.48 -13.53
N LYS A 49 4.44 7.69 -14.39
CA LYS A 49 3.84 7.29 -15.66
C LYS A 49 2.73 6.27 -15.40
N PRO A 50 1.70 6.17 -16.27
CA PRO A 50 0.64 5.19 -16.12
C PRO A 50 1.15 3.76 -15.92
N GLU A 51 2.25 3.38 -16.57
CA GLU A 51 2.86 2.04 -16.46
C GLU A 51 3.45 1.75 -15.08
N GLN A 52 3.66 2.77 -14.25
CA GLN A 52 4.18 2.66 -12.88
C GLN A 52 3.06 2.56 -11.84
N ILE A 53 1.82 2.91 -12.20
CA ILE A 53 0.68 2.96 -11.27
C ILE A 53 -0.49 2.07 -11.70
N SER A 54 -0.47 1.53 -12.92
CA SER A 54 -1.43 0.54 -13.37
C SER A 54 -0.79 -0.84 -13.40
N PHE A 55 -1.53 -1.82 -12.89
CA PHE A 55 -1.18 -3.21 -13.14
C PHE A 55 -1.39 -3.47 -14.63
N GLN A 56 -0.29 -3.76 -15.33
CA GLN A 56 -0.33 -4.23 -16.71
C GLN A 56 0.22 -5.64 -16.71
N GLN A 57 -0.57 -6.59 -17.20
CA GLN A 57 -0.07 -7.92 -17.48
C GLN A 57 0.94 -7.82 -18.62
N LYS A 58 2.23 -7.82 -18.26
CA LYS A 58 3.32 -7.84 -19.21
C LYS A 58 3.63 -9.29 -19.57
N ASP A 59 4.18 -9.46 -20.76
CA ASP A 59 4.86 -10.70 -21.12
C ASP A 59 5.97 -10.97 -20.09
N GLN A 60 5.98 -12.19 -19.53
CA GLN A 60 6.87 -12.57 -18.43
C GLN A 60 8.33 -12.45 -18.85
N ASP A 61 8.67 -12.89 -20.06
CA ASP A 61 10.05 -12.83 -20.56
C ASP A 61 10.51 -11.38 -20.76
N THR A 62 9.62 -10.51 -21.21
CA THR A 62 9.89 -9.08 -21.32
C THR A 62 10.12 -8.43 -19.95
N PHE A 63 9.30 -8.76 -18.94
CA PHE A 63 9.51 -8.26 -17.58
C PHE A 63 10.89 -8.66 -17.04
N GLU A 64 11.23 -9.92 -17.23
CA GLU A 64 12.45 -10.49 -16.70
C GLU A 64 13.73 -9.98 -17.36
N ALA A 65 13.73 -9.82 -18.68
CA ALA A 65 14.84 -9.20 -19.38
C ALA A 65 15.09 -7.76 -18.88
N ASN A 66 14.02 -6.99 -18.65
CA ASN A 66 14.13 -5.63 -18.10
C ASN A 66 14.65 -5.65 -16.66
N PHE A 67 14.15 -6.56 -15.82
CA PHE A 67 14.59 -6.70 -14.43
C PHE A 67 16.07 -7.10 -14.35
N ALA A 68 16.50 -8.08 -15.14
CA ALA A 68 17.90 -8.49 -15.19
C ALA A 68 18.82 -7.34 -15.63
N ALA A 69 18.41 -6.58 -16.64
CA ALA A 69 19.16 -5.40 -17.10
C ALA A 69 19.21 -4.28 -16.04
N GLU A 70 18.11 -4.02 -15.33
CA GLU A 70 18.04 -3.00 -14.28
C GLU A 70 18.89 -3.37 -13.06
N MET A 71 18.90 -4.65 -12.68
CA MET A 71 19.62 -5.16 -11.52
C MET A 71 21.07 -5.56 -11.83
N GLY A 72 21.47 -5.58 -13.11
CA GLY A 72 22.80 -6.00 -13.55
C GLY A 72 23.06 -7.50 -13.35
N LEU A 73 22.02 -8.32 -13.51
CA LEU A 73 22.08 -9.77 -13.29
C LEU A 73 22.54 -10.51 -14.55
N GLU A 74 23.34 -11.54 -14.34
CA GLU A 74 23.66 -12.51 -15.39
C GLU A 74 22.47 -13.46 -15.62
N GLU A 75 22.43 -14.08 -16.80
CA GLU A 75 21.36 -15.00 -17.19
C GLU A 75 21.24 -16.18 -16.20
N GLU A 76 22.37 -16.70 -15.73
CA GLU A 76 22.43 -17.78 -14.74
C GLU A 76 21.77 -17.36 -13.42
N THR A 77 22.14 -16.19 -12.88
CA THR A 77 21.53 -15.67 -11.65
C THR A 77 20.04 -15.41 -11.80
N MET A 78 19.60 -14.94 -12.98
CA MET A 78 18.18 -14.75 -13.25
C MET A 78 17.42 -16.08 -13.31
N ALA A 79 18.02 -17.12 -13.87
CA ALA A 79 17.44 -18.46 -13.90
C ALA A 79 17.31 -19.06 -12.49
N GLU A 80 18.31 -18.87 -11.63
CA GLU A 80 18.22 -19.26 -10.22
C GLU A 80 17.12 -18.49 -9.48
N LEU A 81 17.03 -17.18 -9.67
CA LEU A 81 15.97 -16.35 -9.11
C LEU A 81 14.58 -16.82 -9.56
N ARG A 82 14.37 -17.12 -10.85
CA ARG A 82 13.12 -17.73 -11.34
C ARG A 82 12.80 -19.01 -10.57
N SER A 83 13.81 -19.87 -10.38
CA SER A 83 13.64 -21.15 -9.71
C SER A 83 13.23 -20.99 -8.24
N VAL A 84 13.98 -20.20 -7.47
CA VAL A 84 13.75 -20.06 -6.01
C VAL A 84 12.52 -19.22 -5.68
N CYS A 85 12.18 -18.24 -6.53
CA CYS A 85 11.02 -17.35 -6.36
C CYS A 85 9.77 -17.82 -7.13
N SER A 86 9.82 -18.99 -7.78
CA SER A 86 8.64 -19.57 -8.41
C SER A 86 7.54 -19.84 -7.38
N VAL A 87 6.28 -19.79 -7.80
CA VAL A 87 5.14 -20.13 -6.94
C VAL A 87 5.31 -21.51 -6.33
N ASP A 88 5.81 -22.46 -7.10
CA ASP A 88 6.05 -23.84 -6.64
C ASP A 88 7.16 -23.94 -5.59
N SER A 89 8.17 -23.07 -5.69
CA SER A 89 9.24 -23.00 -4.70
C SER A 89 8.80 -22.28 -3.42
N LEU A 90 7.93 -21.27 -3.52
CA LEU A 90 7.44 -20.48 -2.39
C LEU A 90 6.27 -21.15 -1.65
N ARG A 91 5.61 -22.15 -2.26
CA ARG A 91 4.55 -22.92 -1.61
C ARG A 91 5.09 -23.69 -0.42
N CYS A 92 4.46 -23.48 0.73
CA CYS A 92 4.74 -24.22 1.97
C CYS A 92 4.02 -25.57 2.05
N TYR A 93 3.20 -25.91 1.05
CA TYR A 93 2.29 -27.05 1.03
C TYR A 93 2.36 -27.75 -0.34
N SER A 94 2.04 -29.04 -0.39
CA SER A 94 1.92 -29.78 -1.65
C SER A 94 0.79 -29.22 -2.52
N GLU A 95 0.87 -29.38 -3.85
CA GLU A 95 -0.14 -28.85 -4.78
C GLU A 95 -1.58 -29.27 -4.46
N ASP A 96 -1.76 -30.48 -3.90
CA ASP A 96 -3.07 -31.04 -3.56
C ASP A 96 -3.62 -30.56 -2.20
N GLN A 97 -2.84 -29.81 -1.42
CA GLN A 97 -3.22 -29.38 -0.08
C GLN A 97 -3.69 -27.93 -0.11
N GLN A 98 -4.93 -27.69 0.33
CA GLN A 98 -5.44 -26.32 0.48
C GLN A 98 -4.74 -25.63 1.67
N PRO A 99 -4.07 -24.48 1.45
CA PRO A 99 -3.39 -23.75 2.53
C PRO A 99 -4.40 -23.26 3.58
N ASP A 100 -4.12 -23.52 4.85
CA ASP A 100 -4.81 -22.85 5.96
C ASP A 100 -4.05 -21.54 6.29
N PRO A 101 -4.67 -20.36 6.11
CA PRO A 101 -4.01 -19.08 6.37
C PRO A 101 -3.74 -18.83 7.87
N GLU A 102 -4.37 -19.57 8.78
CA GLU A 102 -4.22 -19.40 10.23
C GLU A 102 -3.13 -20.31 10.83
N VAL A 103 -2.53 -21.19 10.03
CA VAL A 103 -1.55 -22.16 10.50
C VAL A 103 -0.20 -21.91 9.83
N LEU A 104 0.81 -21.66 10.66
CA LEU A 104 2.20 -21.61 10.22
C LEU A 104 2.80 -23.02 10.22
N PRO A 105 3.50 -23.44 9.15
CA PRO A 105 4.21 -24.71 9.13
C PRO A 105 5.30 -24.74 10.20
N SER A 106 5.46 -25.87 10.90
CA SER A 106 6.48 -26.02 11.94
C SER A 106 7.92 -25.99 11.41
N GLU A 107 8.13 -26.33 10.14
CA GLU A 107 9.46 -26.38 9.49
C GLU A 107 9.39 -25.72 8.08
N PRO A 108 9.45 -24.38 8.00
CA PRO A 108 9.45 -23.70 6.71
C PRO A 108 10.77 -23.98 5.97
N THR A 109 10.69 -24.65 4.82
CA THR A 109 11.86 -24.92 3.99
C THR A 109 12.08 -23.74 3.04
N LEU A 110 12.97 -22.82 3.40
CA LEU A 110 13.28 -21.67 2.55
C LEU A 110 14.36 -22.06 1.53
N LYS A 111 14.06 -21.99 0.23
CA LYS A 111 15.10 -22.13 -0.79
C LYS A 111 15.88 -20.83 -0.92
N THR A 112 17.21 -20.94 -1.02
CA THR A 112 18.12 -19.81 -1.24
C THR A 112 18.86 -19.98 -2.57
N LEU A 113 19.40 -18.89 -3.10
CA LEU A 113 20.36 -18.93 -4.21
C LEU A 113 21.59 -19.75 -3.78
N MET A 114 22.22 -20.44 -4.74
CA MET A 114 23.32 -21.39 -4.49
C MET A 114 24.68 -20.81 -4.88
#